data_AF-A0A4Q3C5W1-F1
#
_entry.id   AF-A0A4Q3C5W1-F1
#
_cell.length_a   1.000
_cell.length_b   1.000
_cell.length_c   1.000
_cell.angle_alpha   90.00
_cell.angle_beta   90.00
_cell.angle_gamma   90.00
#
_symmetry.space_group_name_H-M   'P 1'
#
loop_
_entity.id
_entity.type
_entity.pdbx_description
1 polymer ?
#
loop_
_entity_poly.entity_id
_entity_poly.type
_entity_poly.pdbx_seq_one_letter_code
_entity_poly.pdbx_strand_id
1 'polypeptide(L)'
;KNFSDIDAAADAIDARIPITLKSYTVLDNYPTIFEWLNMLDVNTVVMLVLMIAVAVINMISALLIMILERTSMIGMFKAMGADNWLIQKVFLYNAAWLIGLGLILGNALGLGLGFFQENTHFFKLDQASYYMTFIPIQIKWMDVFLLNAGTLVVCLLVLIIPSMLVTRITPVKAIRFK
;
A
#
# COMPACT_ATOMS: atom_id res chain seq x y z
N LYS A 1 2.88 -24.11 -7.55
CA LYS A 1 2.35 -24.48 -8.88
C LYS A 1 2.18 -23.18 -9.66
N ASN A 2 2.88 -23.03 -10.78
CA ASN A 2 2.89 -21.80 -11.56
C ASN A 2 1.77 -21.88 -12.62
N PHE A 3 0.73 -21.07 -12.49
CA PHE A 3 -0.40 -21.04 -13.43
C PHE A 3 -0.10 -20.18 -14.67
N SER A 4 1.05 -19.51 -14.71
CA SER A 4 1.47 -18.66 -15.85
C SER A 4 1.71 -19.41 -17.15
N ASP A 5 1.99 -20.72 -17.06
CA ASP A 5 2.44 -21.53 -18.20
C ASP A 5 1.37 -22.52 -18.66
N ILE A 6 0.11 -22.31 -18.24
CA ILE A 6 -1.00 -23.25 -18.50
C ILE A 6 -1.30 -23.38 -19.98
N ASP A 7 -1.33 -22.28 -20.71
CA ASP A 7 -1.62 -22.29 -22.15
C ASP A 7 -0.46 -22.93 -22.92
N ALA A 8 0.78 -22.59 -22.56
CA ALA A 8 1.97 -23.21 -23.16
C ALA A 8 2.04 -24.73 -22.91
N ALA A 9 1.59 -25.19 -21.73
CA ALA A 9 1.50 -26.61 -21.43
C ALA A 9 0.36 -27.30 -22.19
N ALA A 10 -0.79 -26.62 -22.36
CA ALA A 10 -1.91 -27.13 -23.14
C ALA A 10 -1.55 -27.28 -24.62
N ASP A 11 -0.92 -26.25 -25.21
CA ASP A 11 -0.44 -26.27 -26.60
C ASP A 11 0.59 -27.39 -26.84
N ALA A 12 1.50 -27.60 -25.88
CA ALA A 12 2.49 -28.67 -25.96
C ALA A 12 1.87 -30.08 -25.88
N ILE A 13 0.75 -30.22 -25.17
CA ILE A 13 -0.01 -31.47 -25.06
C ILE A 13 -0.86 -31.68 -26.32
N ASP A 14 -1.52 -30.63 -26.83
CA ASP A 14 -2.30 -30.67 -28.07
C ASP A 14 -1.46 -31.07 -29.28
N ALA A 15 -0.22 -30.61 -29.34
CA ALA A 15 0.72 -30.98 -30.41
C ALA A 15 1.09 -32.49 -30.41
N ARG A 16 0.83 -33.22 -29.32
CA ARG A 16 1.21 -34.64 -29.15
C ARG A 16 0.01 -35.60 -29.16
N ILE A 17 -1.21 -35.08 -29.20
CA ILE A 17 -2.45 -35.85 -29.12
C ILE A 17 -3.05 -36.01 -30.54
N PRO A 18 -3.78 -37.10 -30.83
CA PRO A 18 -4.47 -37.28 -32.12
C PRO A 18 -5.42 -36.12 -32.45
N ILE A 19 -5.55 -35.76 -33.75
CA ILE A 19 -6.45 -34.69 -34.26
C ILE A 19 -7.91 -34.85 -33.81
N THR A 20 -8.33 -36.05 -33.41
CA THR A 20 -9.69 -36.32 -32.90
C THR A 20 -9.92 -35.86 -31.45
N LEU A 21 -8.86 -35.47 -30.73
CA LEU A 21 -8.90 -35.06 -29.34
C LEU A 21 -8.34 -33.64 -29.24
N LYS A 22 -8.94 -32.84 -28.35
CA LYS A 22 -8.54 -31.46 -28.08
C LYS A 22 -8.31 -31.29 -26.59
N SER A 23 -7.21 -30.65 -26.23
CA SER A 23 -6.91 -30.25 -24.87
C SER A 23 -7.77 -29.04 -24.50
N TYR A 24 -8.27 -29.05 -23.27
CA TYR A 24 -8.98 -27.92 -22.70
C TYR A 24 -8.30 -27.60 -21.38
N THR A 25 -7.99 -26.33 -21.17
CA THR A 25 -7.43 -25.88 -19.90
C THR A 25 -8.52 -25.83 -18.83
N VAL A 26 -8.11 -25.71 -17.56
CA VAL A 26 -9.06 -25.47 -16.48
C VAL A 26 -9.74 -24.10 -16.63
N LEU A 27 -9.06 -23.14 -17.29
CA LEU A 27 -9.62 -21.83 -17.63
C LEU A 27 -10.76 -21.96 -18.65
N ASP A 28 -10.58 -22.81 -19.67
CA ASP A 28 -11.60 -23.06 -20.70
C ASP A 28 -12.83 -23.80 -20.16
N ASN A 29 -12.61 -24.70 -19.19
CA ASN A 29 -13.69 -25.51 -18.61
C ASN A 29 -14.52 -24.74 -17.56
N TYR A 30 -13.95 -23.71 -16.92
CA TYR A 30 -14.63 -22.94 -15.86
C TYR A 30 -14.50 -21.42 -16.03
N PRO A 31 -14.83 -20.85 -17.20
CA PRO A 31 -14.56 -19.45 -17.52
C PRO A 31 -15.22 -18.49 -16.53
N THR A 32 -16.48 -18.76 -16.12
CA THR A 32 -17.22 -17.92 -15.17
C THR A 32 -16.55 -17.81 -13.80
N ILE A 33 -15.90 -18.88 -13.31
CA ILE A 33 -15.22 -18.85 -12.01
C ILE A 33 -13.96 -17.99 -12.10
N PHE A 34 -13.17 -18.14 -13.18
CA PHE A 34 -11.95 -17.37 -13.36
C PHE A 34 -12.22 -15.89 -13.69
N GLU A 35 -13.28 -15.58 -14.43
CA GLU A 35 -13.75 -14.21 -14.60
C GLU A 35 -14.13 -13.58 -13.24
N TRP A 36 -14.89 -14.30 -12.41
CA TRP A 36 -15.25 -13.82 -11.07
C TRP A 36 -14.03 -13.61 -10.17
N LEU A 37 -13.05 -14.53 -10.18
CA LEU A 37 -11.79 -14.38 -9.46
C LEU A 37 -11.00 -13.15 -9.95
N ASN A 38 -10.95 -12.93 -11.27
CA ASN A 38 -10.30 -11.76 -11.84
C ASN A 38 -10.97 -10.44 -11.37
N MET A 39 -12.31 -10.42 -11.28
CA MET A 39 -13.02 -9.26 -10.72
C MET A 39 -12.65 -9.00 -9.25
N LEU A 40 -12.40 -10.04 -8.46
CA LEU A 40 -11.93 -9.92 -7.08
C LEU A 40 -10.52 -9.34 -7.02
N ASP A 41 -9.61 -9.77 -7.91
CA ASP A 41 -8.26 -9.23 -8.01
C ASP A 41 -8.28 -7.73 -8.36
N VAL A 42 -9.10 -7.34 -9.34
CA VAL A 42 -9.29 -5.94 -9.73
C VAL A 42 -9.85 -5.13 -8.55
N ASN A 43 -10.86 -5.62 -7.85
CA ASN A 43 -11.43 -4.95 -6.68
C ASN A 43 -10.37 -4.71 -5.60
N THR A 44 -9.55 -5.73 -5.31
CA THR A 44 -8.46 -5.64 -4.33
C THR A 44 -7.48 -4.52 -4.68
N VAL A 45 -7.07 -4.42 -5.96
CA VAL A 45 -6.18 -3.35 -6.43
C VAL A 45 -6.83 -1.98 -6.30
N VAL A 46 -8.11 -1.84 -6.68
CA VAL A 46 -8.84 -0.57 -6.57
C VAL A 46 -8.92 -0.12 -5.11
N MET A 47 -9.27 -1.02 -4.19
CA MET A 47 -9.33 -0.72 -2.76
C MET A 47 -7.97 -0.31 -2.20
N LEU A 48 -6.90 -1.01 -2.59
CA LEU A 48 -5.53 -0.67 -2.19
C LEU A 48 -5.15 0.75 -2.63
N VAL A 49 -5.43 1.10 -3.89
CA VAL A 49 -5.15 2.44 -4.42
C VAL A 49 -5.92 3.52 -3.67
N LEU A 50 -7.21 3.30 -3.38
CA LEU A 50 -8.04 4.22 -2.62
C LEU A 50 -7.52 4.42 -1.19
N MET A 51 -7.13 3.34 -0.51
CA MET A 51 -6.56 3.41 0.84
C MET A 51 -5.25 4.20 0.86
N ILE A 52 -4.37 3.97 -0.12
CA ILE A 52 -3.11 4.73 -0.27
C ILE A 52 -3.41 6.21 -0.52
N ALA A 53 -4.36 6.53 -1.40
CA ALA A 53 -4.74 7.91 -1.68
C ALA A 53 -5.22 8.65 -0.42
N VAL A 54 -6.10 8.01 0.37
CA VAL A 54 -6.58 8.57 1.65
C VAL A 54 -5.43 8.75 2.64
N ALA A 55 -4.55 7.76 2.76
CA ALA A 55 -3.39 7.84 3.65
C ALA A 55 -2.45 8.99 3.29
N VAL A 56 -2.16 9.17 2.00
CA VAL A 56 -1.31 10.25 1.49
C VAL A 56 -1.91 11.62 1.78
N ILE A 57 -3.21 11.82 1.54
CA ILE A 57 -3.89 13.09 1.84
C ILE A 57 -3.83 13.42 3.32
N ASN A 58 -4.08 12.44 4.19
CA ASN A 58 -3.98 12.60 5.63
C ASN A 58 -2.55 12.95 6.05
N MET A 59 -1.56 12.31 5.45
CA MET A 59 -0.16 12.57 5.76
C MET A 59 0.28 13.97 5.32
N ILE A 60 -0.16 14.44 4.16
CA ILE A 60 0.04 15.83 3.71
C ILE A 60 -0.54 16.80 4.73
N SER A 61 -1.77 16.54 5.18
CA SER A 61 -2.48 17.40 6.14
C SER A 61 -1.75 17.45 7.48
N ALA A 62 -1.32 16.30 8.00
CA ALA A 62 -0.55 16.21 9.24
C ALA A 62 0.80 16.94 9.15
N LEU A 63 1.53 16.75 8.05
CA LEU A 63 2.81 17.42 7.83
C LEU A 63 2.64 18.93 7.74
N LEU A 64 1.61 19.40 7.02
CA LEU A 64 1.31 20.83 6.90
C LEU A 64 1.01 21.46 8.26
N ILE A 65 0.15 20.83 9.05
CA ILE A 65 -0.17 21.29 10.42
C ILE A 65 1.10 21.36 11.26
N MET A 66 1.94 20.32 11.22
CA MET A 66 3.20 20.27 11.95
C MET A 66 4.15 21.42 11.57
N ILE A 67 4.21 21.80 10.29
CA ILE A 67 5.00 22.94 9.82
C ILE A 67 4.42 24.26 10.34
N LEU A 68 3.09 24.44 10.24
CA LEU A 68 2.41 25.67 10.62
C LEU A 68 2.54 25.95 12.13
N GLU A 69 2.34 24.96 12.98
CA GLU A 69 2.53 25.06 14.44
C GLU A 69 3.96 25.45 14.83
N ARG A 70 4.93 25.11 13.98
CA ARG A 70 6.36 25.34 14.23
C ARG A 70 6.93 26.52 13.44
N THR A 71 6.07 27.36 12.83
CA THR A 71 6.48 28.50 11.98
C THR A 71 7.42 29.48 12.68
N SER A 72 7.18 29.80 13.95
CA SER A 72 8.04 30.70 14.74
C SER A 72 9.46 30.14 14.90
N MET A 73 9.58 28.86 15.25
CA MET A 73 10.89 28.19 15.35
C MET A 73 11.60 28.08 14.01
N ILE A 74 10.88 27.79 12.92
CA ILE A 74 11.44 27.80 11.57
C ILE A 74 12.04 29.18 11.25
N GLY A 75 11.34 30.25 11.59
CA GLY A 75 11.83 31.61 11.42
C GLY A 75 13.08 31.94 12.22
N MET A 76 13.15 31.50 13.47
CA MET A 76 14.34 31.65 14.32
C MET A 76 15.55 30.90 13.75
N PHE A 77 15.39 29.63 13.36
CA PHE A 77 16.49 28.87 12.75
C PHE A 77 16.99 29.51 11.47
N LYS A 78 16.10 30.04 10.62
CA LYS A 78 16.50 30.80 9.43
C LYS A 78 17.22 32.10 9.77
N ALA A 79 16.81 32.81 10.82
CA ALA A 79 17.51 34.01 11.28
C ALA A 79 18.93 33.70 11.77
N MET A 80 19.14 32.51 12.31
CA MET A 80 20.46 31.98 12.70
C MET A 80 21.28 31.42 11.53
N GLY A 81 20.77 31.49 10.30
CA GLY A 81 21.47 31.03 9.09
C GLY A 81 21.19 29.59 8.67
N ALA A 82 20.16 28.93 9.20
CA ALA A 82 19.80 27.57 8.78
C ALA A 82 19.21 27.56 7.36
N ASP A 83 19.69 26.62 6.54
CA ASP A 83 19.18 26.40 5.20
C ASP A 83 17.77 25.81 5.20
N ASN A 84 16.97 26.21 4.21
CA ASN A 84 15.63 25.66 3.98
C ASN A 84 15.63 24.13 3.88
N TRP A 85 16.64 23.57 3.22
CA TRP A 85 16.78 22.13 3.02
C TRP A 85 17.01 21.38 4.33
N LEU A 86 17.80 21.96 5.24
CA LEU A 86 18.04 21.36 6.55
C LEU A 86 16.73 21.26 7.34
N ILE A 87 15.94 22.34 7.36
CA ILE A 87 14.66 22.37 8.04
C ILE A 87 13.67 21.39 7.40
N GLN A 88 13.58 21.36 6.06
CA GLN A 88 12.75 20.40 5.33
C GLN A 88 13.10 18.95 5.66
N LYS A 89 14.40 18.61 5.69
CA LYS A 89 14.86 17.28 6.08
C LYS A 89 14.34 16.86 7.44
N VAL A 90 14.39 17.74 8.44
CA VAL A 90 13.89 17.43 9.80
C VAL A 90 12.40 17.05 9.76
N PHE A 91 11.58 17.82 9.04
CA PHE A 91 10.16 17.49 8.90
C PHE A 91 9.92 16.19 8.11
N LEU A 92 10.69 15.93 7.06
CA LEU A 92 10.62 14.68 6.31
C LEU A 92 11.08 13.46 7.14
N TYR A 93 12.09 13.62 8.00
CA TYR A 93 12.50 12.57 8.94
C TYR A 93 11.42 12.28 9.99
N ASN A 94 10.78 13.32 10.55
CA ASN A 94 9.64 13.14 11.45
C ASN A 94 8.47 12.45 10.75
N ALA A 95 8.20 12.82 9.50
CA ALA A 95 7.19 12.15 8.69
C ALA A 95 7.53 10.68 8.42
N ALA A 96 8.78 10.38 8.06
CA ALA A 96 9.26 9.01 7.87
C ALA A 96 9.12 8.17 9.15
N TRP A 97 9.41 8.77 10.31
CA TRP A 97 9.24 8.15 11.61
C TRP A 97 7.76 7.82 11.90
N LEU A 98 6.85 8.76 11.66
CA LEU A 98 5.41 8.56 11.82
C LEU A 98 4.88 7.46 10.88
N ILE A 99 5.31 7.47 9.62
CA ILE A 99 4.96 6.42 8.64
C ILE A 99 5.51 5.08 9.13
N GLY A 100 6.76 5.01 9.58
CA GLY A 100 7.39 3.79 10.08
C GLY A 100 6.64 3.20 11.27
N LEU A 101 6.27 4.01 12.26
CA LEU A 101 5.44 3.56 13.38
C LEU A 101 4.06 3.07 12.90
N GLY A 102 3.42 3.80 11.98
CA GLY A 102 2.16 3.40 11.38
C GLY A 102 2.24 2.06 10.66
N LEU A 103 3.33 1.81 9.92
CA LEU A 103 3.59 0.53 9.28
C LEU A 103 3.78 -0.58 10.31
N ILE A 104 4.60 -0.38 11.36
CA ILE A 104 4.82 -1.41 12.39
C ILE A 104 3.49 -1.81 13.06
N LEU A 105 2.71 -0.81 13.49
CA LEU A 105 1.41 -1.06 14.13
C LEU A 105 0.40 -1.67 13.14
N GLY A 106 0.37 -1.19 11.90
CA GLY A 106 -0.49 -1.71 10.84
C GLY A 106 -0.18 -3.16 10.49
N ASN A 107 1.10 -3.53 10.40
CA ASN A 107 1.51 -4.91 10.17
C ASN A 107 1.20 -5.80 11.38
N ALA A 108 1.44 -5.31 12.61
CA ALA A 108 1.10 -6.06 13.81
C ALA A 108 -0.40 -6.37 13.88
N LEU A 109 -1.25 -5.40 13.57
CA LEU A 109 -2.71 -5.58 13.51
C LEU A 109 -3.13 -6.45 12.32
N GLY A 110 -2.66 -6.16 11.10
CA GLY A 110 -3.05 -6.86 9.88
C GLY A 110 -2.61 -8.32 9.87
N LEU A 111 -1.33 -8.59 10.17
CA LEU A 111 -0.82 -9.96 10.27
C LEU A 111 -1.41 -10.66 11.49
N GLY A 112 -1.60 -9.96 12.62
CA GLY A 112 -2.23 -10.51 13.81
C GLY A 112 -3.65 -10.99 13.55
N LEU A 113 -4.46 -10.20 12.85
CA LEU A 113 -5.80 -10.60 12.39
C LEU A 113 -5.72 -11.77 11.39
N GLY A 114 -4.73 -11.75 10.51
CA GLY A 114 -4.47 -12.84 9.56
C GLY A 114 -4.25 -14.18 10.26
N PHE A 115 -3.28 -14.24 11.17
CA PHE A 115 -2.99 -15.43 11.96
C PHE A 115 -4.15 -15.83 12.88
N PHE A 116 -4.87 -14.86 13.45
CA PHE A 116 -6.03 -15.15 14.29
C PHE A 116 -7.11 -15.90 13.49
N GLN A 117 -7.44 -15.40 12.30
CA GLN A 117 -8.43 -16.02 11.42
C GLN A 117 -7.95 -17.38 10.89
N GLU A 118 -6.67 -17.55 10.59
CA GLU A 118 -6.09 -18.85 10.17
C GLU A 118 -6.23 -19.92 11.26
N ASN A 119 -6.02 -19.56 12.53
CA ASN A 119 -6.09 -20.54 13.63
C ASN A 119 -7.54 -20.82 14.07
N THR A 120 -8.37 -19.78 14.16
CA THR A 120 -9.71 -19.90 14.76
C THR A 120 -10.82 -20.14 13.74
N HIS A 121 -10.58 -19.87 12.45
CA HIS A 121 -11.59 -19.94 11.38
C HIS A 121 -12.91 -19.24 11.77
N PHE A 122 -12.79 -18.12 12.49
CA PHE A 122 -13.91 -17.45 13.13
C PHE A 122 -14.90 -16.90 12.09
N PHE A 123 -14.38 -16.26 11.04
CA PHE A 123 -15.18 -15.83 9.89
C PHE A 123 -15.43 -17.03 8.95
N LYS A 124 -16.62 -17.61 9.07
CA LYS A 124 -17.12 -18.64 8.16
C LYS A 124 -17.91 -17.97 7.03
N LEU A 125 -17.73 -18.45 5.81
CA LEU A 125 -18.58 -18.03 4.70
C LEU A 125 -19.77 -18.96 4.59
N ASP A 126 -20.88 -18.42 4.08
CA ASP A 126 -21.98 -19.26 3.62
C ASP A 126 -21.52 -20.08 2.42
N GLN A 127 -21.42 -21.40 2.62
CA GLN A 127 -21.00 -22.35 1.59
C GLN A 127 -21.88 -22.29 0.34
N ALA A 128 -23.16 -21.90 0.49
CA ALA A 128 -24.09 -21.78 -0.63
C ALA A 128 -23.75 -20.62 -1.57
N SER A 129 -23.10 -19.56 -1.08
CA SER A 129 -22.74 -18.39 -1.88
C SER A 129 -21.27 -18.39 -2.33
N TYR A 130 -20.36 -18.94 -1.53
CA TYR A 130 -18.91 -18.78 -1.74
C TYR A 130 -18.15 -20.08 -2.03
N TYR A 131 -18.84 -21.22 -2.07
CA TYR A 131 -18.26 -22.55 -2.35
C TYR A 131 -17.04 -22.93 -1.46
N MET A 132 -16.82 -22.18 -0.38
CA MET A 132 -15.74 -22.36 0.60
C MET A 132 -16.28 -22.18 2.02
N THR A 133 -15.81 -23.00 2.95
CA THR A 133 -16.23 -22.97 4.37
C THR A 133 -15.58 -21.81 5.14
N PHE A 134 -14.39 -21.41 4.71
CA PHE A 134 -13.59 -20.34 5.32
C PHE A 134 -12.65 -19.73 4.28
N ILE A 135 -12.17 -18.52 4.55
CA ILE A 135 -11.17 -17.85 3.72
C ILE A 135 -9.78 -18.39 4.11
N PRO A 136 -9.09 -19.14 3.24
CA PRO A 136 -7.72 -19.52 3.50
C PRO A 136 -6.82 -18.28 3.42
N ILE A 137 -6.03 -18.05 4.48
CA ILE A 137 -5.11 -16.91 4.53
C ILE A 137 -3.74 -17.40 4.12
N GLN A 138 -3.21 -16.83 3.03
CA GLN A 138 -1.87 -17.12 2.56
C GLN A 138 -1.03 -15.86 2.60
N ILE A 139 -0.16 -15.78 3.61
CA ILE A 139 0.75 -14.64 3.77
C ILE A 139 2.02 -14.90 2.97
N LYS A 140 2.21 -14.14 1.90
CA LYS A 140 3.45 -14.08 1.16
C LYS A 140 4.30 -12.94 1.70
N TRP A 141 5.40 -13.27 2.38
CA TRP A 141 6.30 -12.28 2.98
C TRP A 141 6.87 -11.29 1.97
N MET A 142 7.04 -11.71 0.70
CA MET A 142 7.46 -10.82 -0.38
C MET A 142 6.44 -9.70 -0.62
N ASP A 143 5.14 -10.02 -0.65
CA ASP A 143 4.07 -9.05 -0.88
C ASP A 143 4.00 -8.06 0.29
N VAL A 144 4.14 -8.56 1.52
CA VAL A 144 4.22 -7.72 2.73
C VAL A 144 5.40 -6.76 2.63
N PHE A 145 6.59 -7.24 2.27
CA PHE A 145 7.78 -6.41 2.14
C PHE A 145 7.61 -5.35 1.04
N LEU A 146 7.14 -5.74 -0.15
CA LEU A 146 6.90 -4.84 -1.28
C LEU A 146 5.86 -3.77 -0.95
N LEU A 147 4.78 -4.13 -0.25
CA LEU A 147 3.74 -3.19 0.16
C LEU A 147 4.27 -2.17 1.17
N ASN A 148 5.04 -2.61 2.16
CA ASN A 148 5.69 -1.73 3.14
C ASN A 148 6.68 -0.77 2.47
N ALA A 149 7.60 -1.30 1.66
CA ALA A 149 8.60 -0.50 0.95
C ALA A 149 7.93 0.48 -0.03
N GLY A 150 6.96 0.01 -0.81
CA GLY A 150 6.20 0.83 -1.75
C GLY A 150 5.45 1.96 -1.06
N THR A 151 4.74 1.67 0.03
CA THR A 151 4.00 2.68 0.80
C THR A 151 4.95 3.75 1.37
N LEU A 152 6.08 3.33 1.95
CA LEU A 152 7.06 4.24 2.52
C LEU A 152 7.65 5.17 1.45
N VAL A 153 8.04 4.61 0.29
CA VAL A 153 8.59 5.38 -0.83
C VAL A 153 7.56 6.36 -1.39
N VAL A 154 6.34 5.89 -1.69
CA VAL A 154 5.29 6.72 -2.28
C VAL A 154 4.91 7.86 -1.34
N CYS A 155 4.67 7.57 -0.05
CA CYS A 155 4.34 8.61 0.92
C CYS A 155 5.46 9.64 1.04
N LEU A 156 6.72 9.22 1.17
CA LEU A 156 7.84 10.16 1.30
C LEU A 156 8.01 11.02 0.05
N LEU A 157 7.89 10.45 -1.15
CA LEU A 157 7.96 11.21 -2.41
C LEU A 157 6.88 12.28 -2.48
N VAL A 158 5.65 11.94 -2.11
CA VAL A 158 4.54 12.90 -2.14
C VAL A 158 4.75 14.03 -1.11
N LEU A 159 5.29 13.71 0.07
CA LEU A 159 5.52 14.69 1.13
C LEU A 159 6.63 15.71 0.84
N ILE A 160 7.49 15.44 -0.13
CA ILE A 160 8.47 16.43 -0.58
C ILE A 160 7.76 17.72 -1.05
N ILE A 161 6.63 17.59 -1.75
CA ILE A 161 5.87 18.74 -2.29
C ILE A 161 5.43 19.72 -1.19
N PRO A 162 4.63 19.30 -0.18
CA PRO A 162 4.22 20.20 0.90
C PRO A 162 5.39 20.66 1.78
N SER A 163 6.47 19.87 1.91
CA SER A 163 7.66 20.31 2.67
C SER A 163 8.28 21.60 2.11
N MET A 164 8.11 21.87 0.81
CA MET A 164 8.60 23.10 0.18
C MET A 164 7.95 24.37 0.74
N LEU A 165 6.81 24.27 1.43
CA LEU A 165 6.19 25.42 2.10
C LEU A 165 7.15 26.10 3.10
N VAL A 166 8.07 25.32 3.70
CA VAL A 166 9.12 25.84 4.58
C VAL A 166 9.89 26.97 3.90
N THR A 167 10.17 26.89 2.60
CA THR A 167 10.94 27.93 1.87
C THR A 167 10.26 29.30 1.93
N ARG A 168 8.93 29.35 1.98
CA ARG A 168 8.14 30.59 1.94
C ARG A 168 8.06 31.31 3.29
N ILE A 169 8.49 30.66 4.38
CA ILE A 169 8.49 31.25 5.72
C ILE A 169 9.68 32.22 5.85
N THR A 170 9.41 33.51 6.05
CA THR A 170 10.44 34.55 6.23
C THR A 170 10.68 34.88 7.71
N PRO A 171 11.93 35.11 8.15
CA PRO A 171 12.28 35.40 9.55
C PRO A 171 11.51 36.60 10.13
N VAL A 172 11.40 37.67 9.35
CA VAL A 172 10.77 38.94 9.77
C VAL A 172 9.28 38.76 10.05
N LYS A 173 8.58 37.89 9.32
CA LYS A 173 7.17 37.58 9.61
C LYS A 173 7.03 36.66 10.81
N ALA A 174 7.92 35.68 10.97
CA ALA A 174 7.85 34.69 12.05
C ALA A 174 8.07 35.29 13.45
N ILE A 175 8.88 36.35 13.57
CA ILE A 175 9.19 37.02 14.85
C ILE A 175 8.21 38.19 15.13
N ARG A 176 7.54 38.73 14.11
CA ARG A 176 6.55 39.84 14.28
C ARG A 176 5.12 39.40 14.59
N PHE A 177 4.86 38.12 14.83
CA PHE A 177 3.57 37.70 15.38
C PHE A 177 3.60 37.81 16.90
N LYS A 178 3.03 38.91 17.40
CA LYS A 178 2.27 38.88 18.66
C LYS A 178 1.01 38.06 18.46
#